data_AF-A0A0Q3LCW1-F1
#
_entry.id   AF-A0A0Q3LCW1-F1
#
_cell.length_a   1.000
_cell.length_b   1.000
_cell.length_c   1.000
_cell.angle_alpha   90.00
_cell.angle_beta   90.00
_cell.angle_gamma   90.00
#
_symmetry.space_group_name_H-M   'P 1'
#
loop_
_entity.id
_entity.type
_entity.pdbx_description
1 polymer ?
#
loop_
_entity_poly.entity_id
_entity_poly.type
_entity_poly.pdbx_seq_one_letter_code
_entity_poly.pdbx_strand_id
1 'polypeptide(L)'
;MAALPTGSFAACSLQPRIPASPLAPKARPQNAAAAAACGVVPTRGCLHRAGAAKGVSAVCEPLGPDRPVWFPGTSPPPWLDGSLPGDFGFDPLGLGSEPETLRWFAQAELMHSRWAMLAVAGILIPEILQKWGFMEEFSWYTAGEREYFADPWTLFIAQMALMGWAEGRRWMDYLNPGSVDIEPRFPNRKNPTPDVGYPGGLWFDWGNWGRGSPEPVMVLRTKEIKNGRLAMLAFVGFWFQAVYTGQGPVDNLLAHLADPGHCNIFSAFTSH
;
A
#
# COMPACT_ATOMS: atom_id res chain seq x y z
N MET A 1 41.59 -1.57 39.75
CA MET A 1 41.50 -0.29 40.47
C MET A 1 41.87 0.83 39.51
N ALA A 2 40.87 1.37 38.80
CA ALA A 2 40.91 2.65 38.10
C ALA A 2 39.45 3.01 37.81
N ALA A 3 38.96 4.04 38.50
CA ALA A 3 37.57 4.48 38.49
C ALA A 3 37.28 5.35 37.27
N LEU A 4 36.17 5.09 36.59
CA LEU A 4 35.58 5.98 35.58
C LEU A 4 34.59 6.93 36.28
N PRO A 5 34.59 8.24 35.97
CA PRO A 5 33.66 9.18 36.57
C PRO A 5 32.28 9.09 35.90
N THR A 6 31.26 9.07 36.75
CA THR A 6 29.83 9.22 36.47
C THR A 6 29.52 10.61 35.91
N GLY A 7 28.90 10.68 34.74
CA GLY A 7 28.37 11.91 34.13
C GLY A 7 26.93 11.71 33.67
N SER A 8 26.03 12.48 34.27
CA SER A 8 24.57 12.48 34.08
C SER A 8 24.17 12.91 32.66
N PHE A 9 23.38 12.10 31.95
CA PHE A 9 22.71 12.50 30.71
C PHE A 9 21.37 13.16 31.04
N ALA A 10 21.35 14.49 30.99
CA ALA A 10 20.12 15.26 31.01
C ALA A 10 19.42 15.15 29.63
N ALA A 11 18.21 14.60 29.62
CA ALA A 11 17.33 14.56 28.46
C ALA A 11 16.88 15.99 28.10
N CYS A 12 17.42 16.54 27.01
CA CYS A 12 16.92 17.78 26.41
C CYS A 12 15.83 17.42 25.39
N SER A 13 14.59 17.55 25.81
CA SER A 13 13.38 17.43 24.99
C SER A 13 13.35 18.55 23.92
N LEU A 14 13.72 18.22 22.69
CA LEU A 14 13.54 19.09 21.53
C LEU A 14 12.16 18.83 20.91
N GLN A 15 11.14 19.56 21.38
CA GLN A 15 9.92 19.78 20.61
C GLN A 15 10.18 20.89 19.58
N PRO A 16 9.87 20.71 18.28
CA PRO A 16 9.92 21.80 17.32
C PRO A 16 8.79 22.80 17.61
N ARG A 17 9.16 24.03 17.98
CA ARG A 17 8.24 25.17 18.02
C ARG A 17 7.85 25.55 16.60
N ILE A 18 6.55 25.50 16.29
CA ILE A 18 5.96 26.08 15.08
C ILE A 18 6.01 27.61 15.22
N PRO A 19 6.64 28.37 14.30
CA PRO A 19 6.52 29.82 14.31
C PRO A 19 5.17 30.25 13.76
N ALA A 20 4.43 31.04 14.54
CA ALA A 20 3.20 31.70 14.13
C ALA A 20 3.49 32.72 13.01
N SER A 21 2.76 32.62 11.90
CA SER A 21 2.85 33.57 10.78
C SER A 21 2.10 34.87 11.11
N PRO A 22 2.64 36.06 10.79
CA PRO A 22 1.99 37.33 11.12
C PRO A 22 0.86 37.70 10.13
N LEU A 23 -0.20 38.27 10.70
CA LEU A 23 -1.32 38.93 10.03
C LEU A 23 -0.87 40.19 9.25
N ALA A 24 -1.36 40.36 8.02
CA ALA A 24 -1.53 41.66 7.35
C ALA A 24 -2.45 41.51 6.10
N PRO A 25 -3.00 42.59 5.50
CA PRO A 25 -4.03 43.46 6.05
C PRO A 25 -5.28 43.61 5.13
N LYS A 26 -6.35 44.19 5.69
CA LYS A 26 -7.61 44.61 5.03
C LYS A 26 -7.38 45.55 3.83
N ALA A 27 -8.03 45.27 2.71
CA ALA A 27 -8.32 46.27 1.67
C ALA A 27 -9.83 46.61 1.66
N ARG A 28 -10.14 47.91 1.69
CA ARG A 28 -11.49 48.51 1.57
C ARG A 28 -11.83 48.82 0.10
N PRO A 29 -13.11 49.11 -0.23
CA PRO A 29 -13.73 48.79 -1.51
C PRO A 29 -13.63 49.92 -2.54
N GLN A 30 -13.82 49.57 -3.81
CA GLN A 30 -14.18 50.53 -4.86
C GLN A 30 -15.55 50.15 -5.43
N ASN A 31 -16.48 51.12 -5.32
CA ASN A 31 -17.80 51.09 -5.92
C ASN A 31 -17.71 51.28 -7.44
N ALA A 32 -18.50 50.52 -8.19
CA ALA A 32 -18.98 50.91 -9.51
C ALA A 32 -20.37 50.29 -9.74
N ALA A 33 -21.21 51.04 -10.45
CA ALA A 33 -22.65 51.03 -10.37
C ALA A 33 -23.38 49.92 -11.15
N ALA A 34 -24.53 49.55 -10.57
CA ALA A 34 -25.83 49.20 -11.15
C ALA A 34 -25.99 48.96 -12.67
N ALA A 35 -26.59 47.82 -13.00
CA ALA A 35 -27.70 47.73 -13.95
C ALA A 35 -28.59 46.50 -13.64
N ALA A 36 -29.90 46.74 -13.51
CA ALA A 36 -30.98 45.77 -13.43
C ALA A 36 -31.16 45.05 -14.80
N ALA A 37 -31.91 43.96 -15.02
CA ALA A 37 -32.97 43.27 -14.31
C ALA A 37 -33.18 41.87 -14.94
N CYS A 38 -34.01 41.07 -14.29
CA CYS A 38 -34.99 40.10 -14.83
C CYS A 38 -34.83 38.69 -14.27
N GLY A 39 -35.83 38.29 -13.49
CA GLY A 39 -35.86 37.06 -12.71
C GLY A 39 -36.30 35.83 -13.48
N VAL A 40 -35.79 34.69 -13.04
CA VAL A 40 -36.37 33.37 -13.28
C VAL A 40 -36.33 32.61 -11.96
N VAL A 41 -37.49 32.08 -11.56
CA VAL A 41 -37.77 31.31 -10.35
C VAL A 41 -37.09 29.93 -10.41
N PRO A 42 -36.38 29.45 -9.37
CA PRO A 42 -36.00 28.03 -9.31
C PRO A 42 -37.06 27.25 -8.52
N THR A 43 -37.67 26.29 -9.20
CA THR A 43 -38.51 25.24 -8.61
C THR A 43 -37.69 24.34 -7.68
N ARG A 44 -38.28 24.00 -6.53
CA ARG A 44 -37.75 23.12 -5.48
C ARG A 44 -37.18 21.81 -6.05
N GLY A 45 -35.85 21.70 -6.07
CA GLY A 45 -35.11 20.45 -6.23
C GLY A 45 -34.54 20.02 -4.90
N CYS A 46 -34.79 18.77 -4.52
CA CYS A 46 -34.35 18.11 -3.30
C CYS A 46 -32.86 18.34 -3.01
N LEU A 47 -32.55 18.97 -1.87
CA LEU A 47 -31.22 19.07 -1.28
C LEU A 47 -30.67 17.67 -1.01
N HIS A 48 -29.97 17.09 -1.99
CA HIS A 48 -29.04 16.01 -1.70
C HIS A 48 -27.87 16.64 -0.94
N ARG A 49 -27.62 16.12 0.26
CA ARG A 49 -26.49 16.48 1.12
C ARG A 49 -25.20 16.45 0.30
N ALA A 50 -24.68 17.62 -0.03
CA ALA A 50 -23.30 17.80 -0.43
C ALA A 50 -22.43 17.56 0.81
N GLY A 51 -21.98 16.31 0.94
CA GLY A 51 -21.15 15.86 2.05
C GLY A 51 -20.46 14.55 1.70
N ALA A 52 -20.09 14.34 0.43
CA ALA A 52 -19.11 13.33 0.09
C ALA A 52 -17.74 13.90 0.47
N ALA A 53 -17.22 13.49 1.63
CA ALA A 53 -15.82 13.66 1.93
C ALA A 53 -15.02 13.10 0.74
N LYS A 54 -14.01 13.84 0.27
CA LYS A 54 -13.13 13.39 -0.82
C LYS A 54 -12.68 11.96 -0.53
N GLY A 55 -13.01 11.03 -1.43
CA GLY A 55 -12.55 9.64 -1.37
C GLY A 55 -11.03 9.56 -1.21
N VAL A 56 -10.56 8.44 -0.66
CA VAL A 56 -9.15 8.24 -0.30
C VAL A 56 -8.20 8.31 -1.51
N SER A 57 -8.69 7.95 -2.70
CA SER A 57 -8.00 8.17 -3.97
C SER A 57 -8.66 9.34 -4.71
N ALA A 58 -7.84 10.28 -5.18
CA ALA A 58 -8.31 11.39 -6.01
C ALA A 58 -8.56 10.99 -7.47
N VAL A 59 -8.17 9.77 -7.87
CA VAL A 59 -8.12 9.31 -9.28
C VAL A 59 -9.16 8.21 -9.56
N CYS A 60 -9.59 7.45 -8.55
CA CYS A 60 -10.61 6.42 -8.71
C CYS A 60 -12.02 6.99 -8.50
N GLU A 61 -12.94 6.67 -9.42
CA GLU A 61 -14.36 6.96 -9.23
C GLU A 61 -15.00 5.93 -8.28
N PRO A 62 -15.95 6.34 -7.43
CA PRO A 62 -16.63 5.43 -6.53
C PRO A 62 -17.46 4.40 -7.31
N LEU A 63 -17.26 3.12 -7.01
CA LEU A 63 -18.11 2.04 -7.47
C LEU A 63 -19.57 2.29 -7.03
N GLY A 64 -20.53 1.95 -7.89
CA GLY A 64 -21.95 2.12 -7.61
C GLY A 64 -22.43 1.35 -6.36
N PRO A 65 -23.65 1.66 -5.87
CA PRO A 65 -24.22 1.02 -4.67
C PRO A 65 -24.39 -0.50 -4.81
N ASP A 66 -24.50 -1.01 -6.03
CA ASP A 66 -24.65 -2.44 -6.35
C ASP A 66 -23.32 -3.22 -6.41
N ARG A 67 -22.27 -2.73 -5.75
CA ARG A 67 -20.96 -3.41 -5.75
C ARG A 67 -21.01 -4.75 -5.00
N PRO A 68 -20.19 -5.75 -5.39
CA PRO A 68 -20.10 -7.00 -4.66
C PRO A 68 -19.56 -6.75 -3.23
N VAL A 69 -20.26 -7.30 -2.24
CA VAL A 69 -19.84 -7.26 -0.84
C VAL A 69 -19.22 -8.60 -0.42
N TRP A 70 -18.28 -8.57 0.52
CA TRP A 70 -17.59 -9.77 1.01
C TRP A 70 -18.54 -10.78 1.66
N PHE A 71 -19.60 -10.29 2.32
CA PHE A 71 -20.63 -11.11 2.94
C PHE A 71 -22.01 -10.74 2.35
N PRO A 72 -22.55 -11.55 1.42
CA PRO A 72 -23.80 -11.27 0.74
C PRO A 72 -24.96 -11.06 1.72
N GLY A 73 -25.74 -10.00 1.51
CA GLY A 73 -26.90 -9.66 2.36
C GLY A 73 -26.60 -8.68 3.50
N THR A 74 -25.36 -8.19 3.62
CA THR A 74 -25.03 -7.11 4.56
C THR A 74 -24.83 -5.77 3.87
N SER A 75 -25.17 -4.69 4.58
CA SER A 75 -24.85 -3.33 4.15
C SER A 75 -23.39 -3.02 4.49
N PRO A 76 -22.59 -2.50 3.55
CA PRO A 76 -21.22 -2.09 3.83
C PRO A 76 -21.20 -0.93 4.84
N PRO A 77 -20.11 -0.77 5.60
CA PRO A 77 -19.98 0.33 6.55
C PRO A 77 -19.90 1.69 5.82
N PRO A 78 -20.32 2.80 6.46
CA PRO A 78 -20.51 4.10 5.80
C PRO A 78 -19.21 4.77 5.34
N TRP A 79 -18.05 4.40 5.91
CA TRP A 79 -16.74 4.90 5.51
C TRP A 79 -16.15 4.17 4.29
N LEU A 80 -16.76 3.05 3.87
CA LEU A 80 -16.41 2.32 2.65
C LEU A 80 -17.41 2.67 1.55
N ASP A 81 -17.06 3.66 0.75
CA ASP A 81 -17.91 4.26 -0.29
C ASP A 81 -17.72 3.64 -1.69
N GLY A 82 -16.80 2.68 -1.84
CA GLY A 82 -16.44 2.10 -3.13
C GLY A 82 -15.43 2.94 -3.92
N SER A 83 -14.91 4.05 -3.39
CA SER A 83 -13.85 4.85 -4.05
C SER A 83 -12.47 4.18 -3.97
N LEU A 84 -12.30 3.26 -3.02
CA LEU A 84 -11.06 2.51 -2.84
C LEU A 84 -10.98 1.32 -3.81
N PRO A 85 -9.84 1.12 -4.49
CA PRO A 85 -9.65 -0.06 -5.32
C PRO A 85 -9.69 -1.32 -4.45
N GLY A 86 -10.53 -2.29 -4.81
CA GLY A 86 -10.70 -3.51 -4.04
C GLY A 86 -11.59 -3.39 -2.80
N ASP A 87 -12.48 -2.39 -2.75
CA ASP A 87 -13.52 -2.26 -1.73
C ASP A 87 -14.63 -3.32 -1.91
N PHE A 88 -14.69 -4.26 -0.96
CA PHE A 88 -15.77 -5.25 -0.81
C PHE A 88 -16.58 -5.05 0.47
N GLY A 89 -16.47 -3.89 1.13
CA GLY A 89 -17.16 -3.61 2.40
C GLY A 89 -16.65 -4.42 3.59
N PHE A 90 -15.42 -4.94 3.53
CA PHE A 90 -14.81 -5.75 4.59
C PHE A 90 -14.09 -4.87 5.62
N ASP A 91 -14.78 -4.53 6.70
CA ASP A 91 -14.17 -3.97 7.91
C ASP A 91 -15.05 -4.29 9.14
N PRO A 92 -15.12 -5.57 9.56
CA PRO A 92 -16.00 -5.97 10.68
C PRO A 92 -15.53 -5.42 12.03
N LEU A 93 -14.26 -5.05 12.15
CA LEU A 93 -13.68 -4.50 13.39
C LEU A 93 -13.67 -2.97 13.42
N GLY A 94 -14.07 -2.30 12.33
CA GLY A 94 -14.10 -0.84 12.24
C GLY A 94 -12.73 -0.19 12.33
N LEU A 95 -11.68 -0.87 11.88
CA LEU A 95 -10.31 -0.35 11.94
C LEU A 95 -10.14 0.91 11.08
N GLY A 96 -10.90 1.01 10.00
CA GLY A 96 -10.88 2.13 9.05
C GLY A 96 -11.94 3.20 9.31
N SER A 97 -12.52 3.28 10.50
CA SER A 97 -13.61 4.22 10.79
C SER A 97 -13.21 5.68 10.58
N GLU A 98 -11.95 6.01 10.92
CA GLU A 98 -11.38 7.35 10.77
C GLU A 98 -10.71 7.50 9.39
N PRO A 99 -10.96 8.59 8.64
CA PRO A 99 -10.40 8.79 7.30
C PRO A 99 -8.87 8.77 7.24
N GLU A 100 -8.18 9.31 8.24
CA GLU A 100 -6.71 9.30 8.29
C GLU A 100 -6.15 7.89 8.45
N THR A 101 -6.78 7.10 9.32
CA THR A 101 -6.43 5.69 9.56
C THR A 101 -6.70 4.84 8.32
N LEU A 102 -7.83 5.08 7.63
CA LEU A 102 -8.17 4.41 6.38
C LEU A 102 -7.13 4.70 5.29
N ARG A 103 -6.68 5.95 5.18
CA ARG A 103 -5.61 6.35 4.23
C ARG A 103 -4.29 5.63 4.55
N TRP A 104 -3.92 5.54 5.82
CA TRP A 104 -2.74 4.82 6.26
C TRP A 104 -2.84 3.33 5.93
N PHE A 105 -3.96 2.68 6.25
CA PHE A 105 -4.17 1.27 5.98
C PHE A 105 -4.23 0.94 4.49
N ALA A 106 -4.79 1.80 3.65
CA ALA A 106 -4.75 1.64 2.20
C ALA A 106 -3.29 1.64 1.68
N GLN A 107 -2.44 2.54 2.18
CA GLN A 107 -1.02 2.58 1.81
C GLN A 107 -0.24 1.39 2.36
N ALA A 108 -0.51 1.01 3.61
CA ALA A 108 0.09 -0.16 4.23
C ALA A 108 -0.27 -1.43 3.44
N GLU A 109 -1.54 -1.65 3.12
CA GLU A 109 -2.02 -2.77 2.33
C GLU A 109 -1.31 -2.84 0.97
N LEU A 110 -1.17 -1.70 0.28
CA LEU A 110 -0.53 -1.61 -1.02
C LEU A 110 0.97 -1.98 -0.94
N MET A 111 1.71 -1.52 0.08
CA MET A 111 3.11 -1.91 0.28
C MET A 111 3.27 -3.38 0.66
N HIS A 112 2.49 -3.88 1.62
CA HIS A 112 2.53 -5.30 2.01
C HIS A 112 2.18 -6.22 0.83
N SER A 113 1.20 -5.82 0.02
CA SER A 113 0.82 -6.51 -1.20
C SER A 113 1.98 -6.65 -2.18
N ARG A 114 2.69 -5.55 -2.48
CA ARG A 114 3.82 -5.55 -3.43
C ARG A 114 4.98 -6.40 -2.93
N TRP A 115 5.34 -6.27 -1.65
CA TRP A 115 6.39 -7.09 -1.05
C TRP A 115 6.03 -8.57 -1.01
N ALA A 116 4.78 -8.90 -0.68
CA ALA A 116 4.32 -10.28 -0.69
C ALA A 116 4.34 -10.89 -2.10
N MET A 117 3.94 -10.13 -3.13
CA MET A 117 4.04 -10.59 -4.52
C MET A 117 5.49 -10.91 -4.93
N LEU A 118 6.44 -10.04 -4.56
CA LEU A 118 7.86 -10.28 -4.81
C LEU A 118 8.40 -11.47 -4.02
N ALA A 119 8.01 -11.61 -2.75
CA ALA A 119 8.42 -12.72 -1.90
C ALA A 119 7.91 -14.07 -2.44
N VAL A 120 6.62 -14.16 -2.77
CA VAL A 120 6.00 -15.38 -3.34
C VAL A 120 6.66 -15.76 -4.66
N ALA A 121 6.91 -14.80 -5.54
CA ALA A 121 7.62 -15.05 -6.79
C ALA A 121 9.07 -15.51 -6.54
N GLY A 122 9.78 -14.87 -5.61
CA GLY A 122 11.15 -15.21 -5.22
C GLY A 122 11.30 -16.55 -4.50
N ILE A 123 10.22 -17.06 -3.91
CA ILE A 123 10.18 -18.41 -3.31
C ILE A 123 9.86 -19.45 -4.38
N LEU A 124 8.76 -19.26 -5.13
CA LEU A 124 8.26 -20.26 -6.07
C LEU A 124 9.13 -20.43 -7.31
N ILE A 125 9.59 -19.34 -7.92
CA ILE A 125 10.31 -19.40 -9.20
C ILE A 125 11.62 -20.20 -9.06
N PRO A 126 12.50 -19.91 -8.07
CA PRO A 126 13.73 -20.68 -7.92
C PRO A 126 13.48 -22.16 -7.55
N GLU A 127 12.47 -22.45 -6.74
CA GLU A 127 12.13 -23.82 -6.37
C GLU A 127 11.60 -24.64 -7.57
N ILE A 128 10.79 -24.02 -8.43
CA ILE A 128 10.35 -24.63 -9.70
C ILE A 128 11.54 -24.84 -10.64
N LEU A 129 12.42 -23.84 -10.78
CA LEU A 129 13.61 -23.94 -11.65
C LEU A 129 14.59 -25.01 -11.16
N GLN A 130 14.75 -25.17 -9.86
CA GLN A 130 15.52 -26.26 -9.26
C GLN A 130 14.91 -27.62 -9.63
N LYS A 131 13.58 -27.80 -9.52
CA LYS A 131 12.93 -29.07 -9.91
C LYS A 131 13.05 -29.40 -11.39
N TRP A 132 13.14 -28.38 -12.24
CA TRP A 132 13.44 -28.56 -13.66
C TRP A 132 14.92 -28.79 -13.96
N GLY A 133 15.80 -28.77 -12.95
CA GLY A 133 17.23 -29.06 -13.10
C GLY A 133 18.05 -27.88 -13.64
N PHE A 134 17.51 -26.66 -13.65
CA PHE A 134 18.24 -25.46 -14.09
C PHE A 134 19.09 -24.81 -13.00
N MET A 135 18.88 -25.18 -11.72
CA MET A 135 19.58 -24.61 -10.57
C MET A 135 19.96 -25.70 -9.56
N GLU A 136 21.07 -25.48 -8.85
CA GLU A 136 21.49 -26.31 -7.71
C GLU A 136 20.64 -25.98 -6.46
N GLU A 137 20.59 -26.93 -5.53
CA GLU A 137 19.70 -26.99 -4.37
C GLU A 137 19.40 -25.63 -3.72
N PHE A 138 18.14 -25.18 -3.83
CA PHE A 138 17.64 -23.91 -3.33
C PHE A 138 16.53 -24.15 -2.29
N SER A 139 16.76 -23.68 -1.07
CA SER A 139 15.72 -23.57 -0.06
C SER A 139 15.64 -22.13 0.36
N TRP A 140 14.48 -21.51 0.14
CA TRP A 140 14.23 -20.12 0.52
C TRP A 140 14.35 -19.92 2.04
N TYR A 141 14.03 -20.95 2.84
CA TYR A 141 14.03 -20.90 4.29
C TYR A 141 15.45 -20.85 4.87
N THR A 142 16.39 -21.62 4.30
CA THR A 142 17.80 -21.65 4.72
C THR A 142 18.70 -20.75 3.89
N ALA A 143 18.14 -19.94 2.98
CA ALA A 143 18.91 -19.05 2.12
C ALA A 143 19.77 -18.05 2.93
N GLY A 144 19.30 -17.61 4.08
CA GLY A 144 20.03 -16.64 4.93
C GLY A 144 21.30 -17.18 5.60
N GLU A 145 21.48 -18.50 5.67
CA GLU A 145 22.66 -19.14 6.27
C GLU A 145 23.78 -19.36 5.26
N ARG A 146 23.51 -19.15 3.97
CA ARG A 146 24.50 -19.37 2.91
C ARG A 146 25.60 -18.32 2.95
N GLU A 147 26.80 -18.74 2.58
CA GLU A 147 27.92 -17.82 2.40
C GLU A 147 27.76 -17.05 1.09
N TYR A 148 27.81 -15.73 1.20
CA TYR A 148 27.77 -14.80 0.07
C TYR A 148 29.12 -14.10 -0.08
N PHE A 149 29.23 -13.22 -1.09
CA PHE A 149 30.45 -12.45 -1.35
C PHE A 149 30.84 -11.48 -0.22
N ALA A 150 29.91 -11.15 0.68
CA ALA A 150 30.11 -10.26 1.81
C ALA A 150 29.37 -10.79 3.04
N ASP A 151 29.83 -10.37 4.22
CA ASP A 151 29.24 -10.72 5.51
C ASP A 151 27.75 -10.30 5.57
N PRO A 152 26.87 -11.10 6.20
CA PRO A 152 25.44 -10.79 6.30
C PRO A 152 25.15 -9.41 6.91
N TRP A 153 25.99 -8.97 7.85
CA TRP A 153 25.89 -7.63 8.47
C TRP A 153 26.17 -6.51 7.48
N THR A 154 27.16 -6.67 6.61
CA THR A 154 27.49 -5.68 5.58
C THR A 154 26.36 -5.58 4.55
N LEU A 155 25.81 -6.72 4.12
CA LEU A 155 24.64 -6.76 3.25
C LEU A 155 23.41 -6.11 3.90
N PHE A 156 23.19 -6.37 5.19
CA PHE A 156 22.09 -5.78 5.95
C PHE A 156 22.22 -4.25 6.06
N ILE A 157 23.40 -3.72 6.38
CA ILE A 157 23.63 -2.27 6.47
C ILE A 157 23.44 -1.61 5.10
N ALA A 158 23.96 -2.22 4.03
CA ALA A 158 23.76 -1.73 2.66
C ALA A 158 22.27 -1.71 2.30
N GLN A 159 21.53 -2.78 2.62
CA GLN A 159 20.09 -2.85 2.43
C GLN A 159 19.36 -1.77 3.22
N MET A 160 19.69 -1.56 4.50
CA MET A 160 19.08 -0.53 5.33
C MET A 160 19.36 0.88 4.81
N ALA A 161 20.54 1.14 4.27
CA ALA A 161 20.87 2.44 3.67
C ALA A 161 20.06 2.70 2.39
N LEU A 162 20.00 1.73 1.48
CA LEU A 162 19.28 1.85 0.21
C LEU A 162 17.76 1.90 0.42
N MET A 163 17.22 0.99 1.23
CA MET A 163 15.80 0.96 1.57
C MET A 163 15.41 2.18 2.42
N GLY A 164 16.27 2.63 3.32
CA GLY A 164 16.06 3.85 4.10
C GLY A 164 15.93 5.09 3.22
N TRP A 165 16.72 5.20 2.15
CA TRP A 165 16.56 6.26 1.16
C TRP A 165 15.24 6.17 0.40
N ALA A 166 14.91 4.98 -0.13
CA ALA A 166 13.69 4.76 -0.92
C ALA A 166 12.42 4.98 -0.08
N GLU A 167 12.35 4.37 1.10
CA GLU A 167 11.23 4.50 2.03
C GLU A 167 11.16 5.91 2.62
N GLY A 168 12.29 6.55 2.89
CA GLY A 168 12.32 7.95 3.35
C GLY A 168 11.69 8.91 2.34
N ARG A 169 11.99 8.73 1.05
CA ARG A 169 11.35 9.49 -0.03
C ARG A 169 9.85 9.19 -0.14
N ARG A 170 9.46 7.92 -0.06
CA ARG A 170 8.05 7.50 -0.05
C ARG A 170 7.29 8.09 1.15
N TRP A 171 7.93 8.12 2.33
CA TRP A 171 7.37 8.69 3.55
C TRP A 171 7.13 10.19 3.43
N MET A 172 8.08 10.93 2.83
CA MET A 172 7.90 12.36 2.58
C MET A 172 6.74 12.64 1.61
N ASP A 173 6.54 11.80 0.60
CA ASP A 173 5.38 11.90 -0.30
C ASP A 173 4.06 11.56 0.41
N TYR A 174 4.07 10.59 1.34
CA TYR A 174 2.89 10.28 2.14
C TYR A 174 2.46 11.46 3.03
N LEU A 175 3.42 12.10 3.72
CA LEU A 175 3.13 13.26 4.59
C LEU A 175 2.78 14.51 3.80
N ASN A 176 3.50 14.78 2.71
CA ASN A 176 3.31 15.94 1.86
C ASN A 176 3.24 15.48 0.39
N PRO A 177 2.04 15.17 -0.13
CA PRO A 177 1.86 14.68 -1.49
C PRO A 177 2.44 15.64 -2.52
N GLY A 178 3.30 15.14 -3.41
CA GLY A 178 3.96 15.94 -4.46
C GLY A 178 5.23 16.68 -4.00
N SER A 179 5.70 16.47 -2.77
CA SER A 179 7.00 16.97 -2.32
C SER A 179 8.18 16.22 -2.97
N VAL A 180 7.93 15.01 -3.46
CA VAL A 180 8.93 14.11 -4.06
C VAL A 180 8.52 13.73 -5.48
N ASP A 181 8.20 14.73 -6.31
CA ASP A 181 7.90 14.50 -7.72
C ASP A 181 9.14 13.95 -8.46
N ILE A 182 8.96 12.81 -9.12
CA ILE A 182 10.01 12.16 -9.94
C ILE A 182 10.06 12.77 -11.35
N GLU A 183 9.00 13.47 -11.76
CA GLU A 183 8.90 14.02 -13.11
C GLU A 183 9.57 15.38 -13.24
N PRO A 184 10.37 15.60 -14.30
CA PRO A 184 10.85 16.93 -14.62
C PRO A 184 9.66 17.86 -14.88
N ARG A 185 9.58 18.97 -14.13
CA ARG A 185 8.52 19.97 -14.28
C ARG A 185 8.72 20.72 -15.59
N PHE A 186 7.92 20.39 -16.59
CA PHE A 186 7.93 21.10 -17.87
C PHE A 186 6.94 22.27 -17.83
N PRO A 187 7.33 23.48 -18.25
CA PRO A 187 6.45 24.66 -18.22
C PRO A 187 5.20 24.55 -19.11
N ASN A 188 5.20 23.63 -20.10
CA ASN A 188 4.13 23.51 -21.10
C ASN A 188 3.20 22.30 -20.89
N ARG A 189 3.39 21.51 -19.82
CA ARG A 189 2.54 20.36 -19.49
C ARG A 189 2.14 20.42 -18.03
N LYS A 190 0.85 20.23 -17.74
CA LYS A 190 0.38 20.07 -16.37
C LYS A 190 0.80 18.68 -15.88
N ASN A 191 1.42 18.62 -14.70
CA ASN A 191 1.70 17.35 -14.05
C ASN A 191 0.36 16.64 -13.73
N PRO A 192 0.32 15.30 -13.84
CA PRO A 192 -0.86 14.54 -13.43
C PRO A 192 -1.13 14.75 -11.94
N THR A 193 -2.40 14.57 -11.54
CA THR A 193 -2.78 14.67 -10.13
C THR A 193 -2.02 13.62 -9.32
N PRO A 194 -1.22 14.02 -8.31
CA PRO A 194 -0.48 13.08 -7.50
C PRO A 194 -1.46 12.25 -6.67
N ASP A 195 -1.33 10.93 -6.75
CA ASP A 195 -2.06 9.99 -5.92
C ASP A 195 -1.05 9.17 -5.12
N VAL A 196 -1.15 9.25 -3.81
CA VAL A 196 -0.17 8.67 -2.89
C VAL A 196 -0.14 7.15 -3.11
N GLY A 197 1.06 6.55 -3.19
CA GLY A 197 1.25 5.12 -3.46
C GLY A 197 1.36 4.74 -4.95
N TYR A 198 1.06 5.68 -5.85
CA TYR A 198 1.19 5.54 -7.30
C TYR A 198 2.10 6.64 -7.88
N PRO A 199 3.42 6.57 -7.66
CA PRO A 199 4.37 7.63 -8.04
C PRO A 199 4.42 7.88 -9.55
N GLY A 200 4.17 6.86 -10.37
CA GLY A 200 4.24 6.95 -11.83
C GLY A 200 5.60 7.45 -12.33
N GLY A 201 5.59 8.19 -13.43
CA GLY A 201 6.79 8.70 -14.07
C GLY A 201 7.55 7.64 -14.86
N LEU A 202 8.60 8.05 -15.56
CA LEU A 202 9.32 7.17 -16.48
C LEU A 202 9.91 5.93 -15.80
N TRP A 203 10.30 6.05 -14.54
CA TRP A 203 10.95 4.97 -13.78
C TRP A 203 9.97 3.92 -13.22
N PHE A 204 8.76 4.32 -12.84
CA PHE A 204 7.78 3.40 -12.21
C PHE A 204 6.58 3.08 -13.10
N ASP A 205 6.34 3.86 -14.15
CA ASP A 205 5.27 3.66 -15.13
C ASP A 205 5.76 4.04 -16.53
N TRP A 206 6.76 3.30 -17.04
CA TRP A 206 7.38 3.55 -18.34
C TRP A 206 6.37 3.54 -19.51
N GLY A 207 5.31 2.75 -19.40
CA GLY A 207 4.26 2.58 -20.39
C GLY A 207 3.06 3.52 -20.22
N ASN A 208 3.06 4.36 -19.17
CA ASN A 208 1.95 5.25 -18.81
C ASN A 208 0.60 4.49 -18.72
N TRP A 209 0.60 3.26 -18.21
CA TRP A 209 -0.59 2.42 -18.04
C TRP A 209 -1.34 2.73 -16.75
N GLY A 210 -0.66 3.31 -15.76
CA GLY A 210 -1.24 3.78 -14.50
C GLY A 210 -1.91 5.14 -14.61
N ARG A 211 -1.94 5.75 -15.81
CA ARG A 211 -2.43 7.10 -16.08
C ARG A 211 -3.37 7.09 -17.27
N GLY A 212 -4.63 7.46 -17.04
CA GLY A 212 -5.67 7.41 -18.06
C GLY A 212 -7.03 7.73 -17.47
N SER A 213 -8.10 7.20 -18.09
CA SER A 213 -9.44 7.34 -17.53
C SER A 213 -9.53 6.67 -16.14
N PRO A 214 -10.40 7.18 -15.23
CA PRO A 214 -10.55 6.65 -13.88
C PRO A 214 -10.90 5.15 -13.83
N GLU A 215 -11.73 4.68 -14.77
CA GLU A 215 -12.22 3.31 -14.83
C GLU A 215 -11.11 2.26 -15.04
N PRO A 216 -10.28 2.31 -16.11
CA PRO A 216 -9.22 1.33 -16.31
C PRO A 216 -8.16 1.39 -15.21
N VAL A 217 -7.86 2.58 -14.68
CA VAL A 217 -6.94 2.74 -13.55
C VAL A 217 -7.48 2.03 -12.32
N MET A 218 -8.76 2.19 -12.00
CA MET A 218 -9.42 1.48 -10.90
C MET A 218 -9.39 -0.04 -11.10
N VAL A 219 -9.62 -0.53 -12.33
CA VAL A 219 -9.54 -1.97 -12.64
C VAL A 219 -8.13 -2.52 -12.43
N LEU A 220 -7.10 -1.81 -12.89
CA LEU A 220 -5.69 -2.23 -12.73
C LEU A 220 -5.28 -2.24 -11.25
N ARG A 221 -5.62 -1.19 -10.50
CA ARG A 221 -5.36 -1.12 -9.05
C ARG A 221 -6.11 -2.19 -8.27
N THR A 222 -7.34 -2.49 -8.67
CA THR A 222 -8.11 -3.60 -8.08
C THR A 222 -7.45 -4.95 -8.35
N LYS A 223 -6.88 -5.17 -9.56
CA LYS A 223 -6.10 -6.37 -9.87
C LYS A 223 -4.84 -6.46 -9.02
N GLU A 224 -4.13 -5.34 -8.85
CA GLU A 224 -2.94 -5.26 -7.99
C GLU A 224 -3.25 -5.66 -6.55
N ILE A 225 -4.28 -5.05 -5.93
CA ILE A 225 -4.66 -5.36 -4.54
C ILE A 225 -5.16 -6.80 -4.39
N LYS A 226 -5.92 -7.34 -5.36
CA LYS A 226 -6.37 -8.74 -5.31
C LYS A 226 -5.21 -9.73 -5.37
N ASN A 227 -4.26 -9.51 -6.29
CA ASN A 227 -3.05 -10.34 -6.38
C ASN A 227 -2.18 -10.18 -5.13
N GLY A 228 -2.11 -8.96 -4.59
CA GLY A 228 -1.46 -8.63 -3.33
C GLY A 228 -2.01 -9.40 -2.13
N ARG A 229 -3.33 -9.35 -1.93
CA ARG A 229 -4.04 -10.11 -0.88
C ARG A 229 -3.80 -11.61 -1.01
N LEU A 230 -3.90 -12.15 -2.23
CA LEU A 230 -3.59 -13.55 -2.50
C LEU A 230 -2.14 -13.88 -2.13
N ALA A 231 -1.19 -13.03 -2.52
CA ALA A 231 0.23 -13.23 -2.23
C ALA A 231 0.54 -13.14 -0.73
N MET A 232 -0.09 -12.24 0.02
CA MET A 232 0.07 -12.16 1.49
C MET A 232 -0.37 -13.47 2.16
N LEU A 233 -1.52 -14.02 1.74
CA LEU A 233 -1.99 -15.32 2.24
C LEU A 233 -1.07 -16.47 1.81
N ALA A 234 -0.59 -16.46 0.56
CA ALA A 234 0.32 -17.48 0.06
C ALA A 234 1.66 -17.47 0.82
N PHE A 235 2.24 -16.29 1.09
CA PHE A 235 3.48 -16.17 1.85
C PHE A 235 3.34 -16.72 3.28
N VAL A 236 2.25 -16.36 3.97
CA VAL A 236 1.95 -16.92 5.30
C VAL A 236 1.77 -18.44 5.23
N GLY A 237 1.07 -18.92 4.20
CA GLY A 237 0.92 -20.36 3.92
C GLY A 237 2.27 -21.07 3.74
N PHE A 238 3.17 -20.53 2.92
CA PHE A 238 4.50 -21.10 2.69
C PHE A 238 5.34 -21.12 3.95
N TRP A 239 5.28 -20.07 4.77
CA TRP A 239 5.98 -20.05 6.05
C TRP A 239 5.47 -21.14 6.98
N PHE A 240 4.15 -21.22 7.21
CA PHE A 240 3.61 -22.29 8.05
C PHE A 240 3.92 -23.68 7.48
N GLN A 241 3.80 -23.88 6.17
CA GLN A 241 4.17 -25.13 5.51
C GLN A 241 5.63 -25.50 5.78
N ALA A 242 6.57 -24.57 5.60
CA ALA A 242 7.99 -24.83 5.87
C ALA A 242 8.25 -25.18 7.34
N VAL A 243 7.55 -24.53 8.29
CA VAL A 243 7.69 -24.81 9.72
C VAL A 243 7.17 -26.21 10.10
N TYR A 244 6.02 -26.62 9.57
CA TYR A 244 5.40 -27.89 9.93
C TYR A 244 5.96 -29.09 9.15
N THR A 245 6.24 -28.92 7.86
CA THR A 245 6.65 -30.02 6.98
C THR A 245 8.17 -30.13 6.83
N GLY A 246 8.91 -29.05 7.07
CA GLY A 246 10.33 -28.96 6.78
C GLY A 246 10.68 -29.01 5.29
N GLN A 247 9.67 -28.98 4.40
CA GLN A 247 9.83 -29.08 2.95
C GLN A 247 9.39 -27.79 2.26
N GLY A 248 9.84 -27.62 1.01
CA GLY A 248 9.45 -26.49 0.18
C GLY A 248 7.96 -26.53 -0.19
N PRO A 249 7.33 -25.36 -0.44
CA PRO A 249 5.93 -25.28 -0.84
C PRO A 249 5.57 -26.10 -2.08
N VAL A 250 6.49 -26.27 -3.04
CA VAL A 250 6.23 -27.06 -4.26
C VAL A 250 6.25 -28.55 -3.95
N ASP A 251 7.15 -29.01 -3.09
CA ASP A 251 7.14 -30.42 -2.63
C ASP A 251 5.87 -30.76 -1.86
N ASN A 252 5.44 -29.86 -0.97
CA ASN A 252 4.17 -30.01 -0.25
C ASN A 252 2.97 -30.07 -1.19
N LEU A 253 2.98 -29.27 -2.27
CA LEU A 253 1.96 -29.33 -3.30
C LEU A 253 1.99 -30.68 -4.05
N LEU A 254 3.17 -31.17 -4.43
CA LEU A 254 3.30 -32.45 -5.14
C LEU A 254 2.88 -33.63 -4.25
N ALA A 255 3.22 -33.62 -2.96
CA ALA A 255 2.78 -34.62 -2.01
C ALA A 255 1.26 -34.62 -1.84
N HIS A 256 0.65 -33.43 -1.72
CA HIS A 256 -0.81 -33.30 -1.64
C HIS A 256 -1.51 -33.73 -2.94
N LEU A 257 -0.92 -33.45 -4.10
CA LEU A 257 -1.48 -33.90 -5.39
C LEU A 257 -1.38 -35.42 -5.58
N ALA A 258 -0.35 -36.06 -5.03
CA ALA A 258 -0.18 -37.51 -5.09
C ALA A 258 -1.20 -38.25 -4.20
N ASP A 259 -1.48 -37.74 -3.01
CA ASP A 259 -2.50 -38.28 -2.11
C ASP A 259 -3.21 -37.18 -1.31
N PRO A 260 -4.28 -36.57 -1.85
CA PRO A 260 -4.96 -35.46 -1.17
C PRO A 260 -5.73 -35.90 0.08
N GLY A 261 -6.07 -37.19 0.19
CA GLY A 261 -6.83 -37.75 1.30
C GLY A 261 -5.99 -37.87 2.56
N HIS A 262 -4.72 -38.24 2.43
CA HIS A 262 -3.83 -38.48 3.55
C HIS A 262 -2.79 -37.38 3.73
N CYS A 263 -2.19 -36.85 2.66
CA CYS A 263 -1.15 -35.82 2.74
C CYS A 263 -1.77 -34.42 2.90
N ASN A 264 -2.22 -34.10 4.10
CA ASN A 264 -2.86 -32.83 4.43
C ASN A 264 -2.40 -32.31 5.80
N ILE A 265 -3.05 -31.25 6.28
CA ILE A 265 -2.76 -30.65 7.59
C ILE A 265 -2.79 -31.69 8.73
N PHE A 266 -3.70 -32.66 8.69
CA PHE A 266 -3.81 -33.69 9.72
C PHE A 266 -2.63 -34.66 9.73
N SER A 267 -2.01 -34.94 8.58
CA SER A 267 -0.79 -35.75 8.55
C SER A 267 0.36 -35.09 9.30
N ALA A 268 0.48 -33.75 9.22
CA ALA A 268 1.53 -33.01 9.92
C ALA A 268 1.30 -32.93 11.44
N PHE A 269 0.05 -32.95 11.90
CA PHE A 269 -0.28 -32.87 13.34
C PHE A 269 -0.46 -34.22 14.03
N THR A 270 -0.67 -35.30 13.28
CA THR A 270 -0.92 -36.65 13.84
C THR A 270 0.33 -37.54 13.79
N SER A 271 1.39 -37.12 13.09
CA SER A 271 2.69 -37.82 13.07
C SER A 271 3.49 -37.49 14.34
N HIS A 272 3.15 -38.16 15.45
CA HIS A 272 3.98 -38.26 16.66
C HIS A 272 4.27 -39.72 16.98
#